data_AF-A0A661M4X2-F1
#
_entry.id   AF-A0A661M4X2-F1
#
_cell.length_a   1.000
_cell.length_b   1.000
_cell.length_c   1.000
_cell.angle_alpha   90.00
_cell.angle_beta   90.00
_cell.angle_gamma   90.00
#
_symmetry.space_group_name_H-M   'P 1'
#
loop_
_entity.id
_entity.type
_entity.pdbx_description
1 polymer ?
#
loop_
_entity_poly.entity_id
_entity_poly.type
_entity_poly.pdbx_seq_one_letter_code
_entity_poly.pdbx_strand_id
1 'polypeptide(L)'
;LYTPKENWSGVINHKHKAFSAQHQWKTGRKEQAAIMRNGEEIIEEEYLTDAFRDEMMKYMEEHKDEPFFIYGAFSAPHVPFQAPVEYYCQYPHVEDENKRVYYAMISSLDDAIGEITQKIKDLGIEEDTLIFFISDNGGASYTHATDNGPLKAGKLTQFEGGIRIPFMMKWKGKVPAGTRYKYPVSSTDIFATSVAAAGGVLPSDREYDGVDLVPYVTGKKKERPHQVLFWRADHIWAIRDGDYKLILSTRDGWAELYNLITDQSEMINLKEQMPELYEKLHEEHEEWQKNKLKVKPMWPRIMDKRFVIDGKDYYFPA
;
A
#
# COMPACT_ATOMS: atom_id res chain seq x y z
N LEU A 1 -13.51 3.87 13.42
CA LEU A 1 -12.65 4.41 14.51
C LEU A 1 -11.75 3.29 15.02
N TYR A 2 -10.56 3.61 15.51
CA TYR A 2 -9.69 2.63 16.17
C TYR A 2 -10.16 2.28 17.57
N THR A 3 -11.08 3.05 18.15
CA THR A 3 -11.72 2.77 19.44
C THR A 3 -13.24 2.67 19.31
N PRO A 4 -13.95 2.06 20.27
CA PRO A 4 -15.42 1.93 20.24
C PRO A 4 -16.15 3.28 20.27
N LYS A 5 -15.53 4.28 20.92
CA LYS A 5 -16.04 5.64 21.08
C LYS A 5 -14.89 6.64 21.04
N GLU A 6 -15.20 7.90 20.75
CA GLU A 6 -14.20 8.98 20.70
C GLU A 6 -13.50 9.16 22.06
N ASN A 7 -14.23 9.35 23.16
CA ASN A 7 -13.66 9.53 24.50
C ASN A 7 -13.33 8.20 25.18
N TRP A 8 -12.50 7.37 24.55
CA TRP A 8 -12.03 6.11 25.10
C TRP A 8 -10.78 6.33 25.97
N SER A 9 -10.76 5.75 27.17
CA SER A 9 -9.64 5.89 28.10
C SER A 9 -8.40 5.22 27.55
N GLY A 10 -7.23 5.86 27.70
CA GLY A 10 -5.96 5.26 27.26
C GLY A 10 -5.60 5.49 25.80
N VAL A 11 -6.35 6.32 25.05
CA VAL A 11 -6.02 6.74 23.68
C VAL A 11 -5.96 8.26 23.56
N ILE A 12 -5.00 8.74 22.79
CA ILE A 12 -4.89 10.13 22.35
C ILE A 12 -5.59 10.26 20.99
N ASN A 13 -6.57 11.16 20.92
CA ASN A 13 -7.23 11.53 19.67
C ASN A 13 -6.59 12.80 19.08
N HIS A 14 -6.27 12.76 17.79
CA HIS A 14 -5.87 13.94 17.04
C HIS A 14 -6.83 14.19 15.87
N LYS A 15 -7.65 15.23 15.98
CA LYS A 15 -8.62 15.57 14.93
C LYS A 15 -7.92 16.32 13.79
N HIS A 16 -7.82 15.66 12.65
CA HIS A 16 -7.28 16.23 11.42
C HIS A 16 -8.39 16.86 10.54
N LYS A 17 -8.07 17.95 9.83
CA LYS A 17 -9.01 18.64 8.91
C LYS A 17 -9.11 17.99 7.52
N ALA A 18 -8.43 16.87 7.30
CA ALA A 18 -8.51 16.13 6.03
C ALA A 18 -9.96 15.74 5.74
N PHE A 19 -10.32 15.79 4.45
CA PHE A 19 -11.69 15.54 4.00
C PHE A 19 -12.23 14.19 4.48
N SER A 20 -11.41 13.14 4.45
CA SER A 20 -11.80 11.79 4.90
C SER A 20 -11.94 11.68 6.42
N ALA A 21 -11.10 12.39 7.18
CA ALA A 21 -11.10 12.32 8.64
C ALA A 21 -12.45 12.78 9.22
N GLN A 22 -13.03 13.87 8.72
CA GLN A 22 -14.32 14.38 9.20
C GLN A 22 -15.44 13.34 9.03
N HIS A 23 -15.47 12.67 7.88
CA HIS A 23 -16.43 11.61 7.62
C HIS A 23 -16.23 10.44 8.60
N GLN A 24 -15.00 9.98 8.79
CA GLN A 24 -14.71 8.82 9.65
C GLN A 24 -14.99 9.09 11.13
N TRP A 25 -14.70 10.29 11.63
CA TRP A 25 -15.06 10.70 12.99
C TRP A 25 -16.57 10.70 13.19
N LYS A 26 -17.34 11.13 12.18
CA LYS A 26 -18.81 11.14 12.23
C LYS A 26 -19.40 9.73 12.16
N THR A 27 -18.89 8.89 11.26
CA THR A 27 -19.42 7.53 11.02
C THR A 27 -19.08 6.59 12.17
N GLY A 28 -17.88 6.68 12.76
CA GLY A 28 -17.52 5.83 13.89
C GLY A 28 -17.16 4.40 13.50
N ARG A 29 -17.76 3.42 14.18
CA ARG A 29 -17.77 1.98 13.83
C ARG A 29 -19.21 1.55 13.47
N LYS A 30 -19.87 2.28 12.57
CA LYS A 30 -21.28 2.07 12.22
C LYS A 30 -21.46 1.97 10.71
N GLU A 31 -22.60 1.43 10.28
CA GLU A 31 -22.97 1.32 8.87
C GLU A 31 -21.87 0.61 8.05
N GLN A 32 -21.36 1.23 6.99
CA GLN A 32 -20.29 0.67 6.15
C GLN A 32 -18.93 0.57 6.86
N ALA A 33 -18.80 1.10 8.07
CA ALA A 33 -17.62 1.00 8.92
C ALA A 33 -17.86 0.15 10.19
N ALA A 34 -18.97 -0.60 10.25
CA ALA A 34 -19.24 -1.54 11.33
C ALA A 34 -18.18 -2.65 11.38
N ILE A 35 -17.88 -3.14 12.58
CA ILE A 35 -16.98 -4.29 12.73
C ILE A 35 -17.80 -5.55 12.54
N MET A 36 -17.34 -6.41 11.64
CA MET A 36 -18.05 -7.61 11.25
C MET A 36 -17.26 -8.84 11.67
N ARG A 37 -17.96 -9.85 12.19
CA ARG A 37 -17.42 -11.19 12.44
C ARG A 37 -18.35 -12.21 11.79
N ASN A 38 -17.84 -12.98 10.83
CA ASN A 38 -18.60 -14.00 10.09
C ASN A 38 -19.92 -13.48 9.49
N GLY A 39 -19.92 -12.24 8.99
CA GLY A 39 -21.10 -11.61 8.38
C GLY A 39 -22.07 -10.94 9.36
N GLU A 40 -21.80 -11.02 10.67
CA GLU A 40 -22.60 -10.36 11.71
C GLU A 40 -21.88 -9.14 12.27
N GLU A 41 -22.63 -8.06 12.50
CA GLU A 41 -22.11 -6.87 13.16
C GLU A 41 -21.85 -7.18 14.65
N ILE A 42 -20.65 -6.84 15.12
CA ILE A 42 -20.25 -7.01 16.52
C ILE A 42 -19.83 -5.69 17.14
N ILE A 43 -19.94 -5.62 18.47
CA ILE A 43 -19.32 -4.55 19.25
C ILE A 43 -17.92 -5.01 19.63
N GLU A 44 -16.93 -4.45 18.94
CA GLU A 44 -15.52 -4.56 19.32
C GLU A 44 -15.22 -3.51 20.39
N GLU A 45 -14.64 -3.91 21.51
CA GLU A 45 -14.32 -3.04 22.66
C GLU A 45 -12.83 -2.70 22.76
N GLU A 46 -11.98 -3.37 21.97
CA GLU A 46 -10.54 -3.16 21.96
C GLU A 46 -10.10 -2.09 20.95
N TYR A 47 -8.85 -1.68 21.10
CA TYR A 47 -8.17 -0.87 20.10
C TYR A 47 -8.00 -1.71 18.82
N LEU A 48 -8.39 -1.16 17.67
CA LEU A 48 -8.64 -1.96 16.47
C LEU A 48 -7.39 -2.68 15.93
N THR A 49 -6.20 -2.11 16.12
CA THR A 49 -4.95 -2.78 15.77
C THR A 49 -4.75 -4.04 16.61
N ASP A 50 -5.03 -3.97 17.92
CA ASP A 50 -4.87 -5.07 18.86
C ASP A 50 -5.93 -6.14 18.59
N ALA A 51 -7.19 -5.73 18.35
CA ALA A 51 -8.28 -6.64 18.02
C ALA A 51 -7.98 -7.50 16.78
N PHE A 52 -7.45 -6.88 15.71
CA PHE A 52 -7.05 -7.61 14.51
C PHE A 52 -5.86 -8.53 14.75
N ARG A 53 -4.88 -8.08 15.52
CA ARG A 53 -3.73 -8.92 15.93
C ARG A 53 -4.22 -10.16 16.67
N ASP A 54 -5.08 -9.99 17.66
CA ASP A 54 -5.55 -11.08 18.52
C ASP A 54 -6.40 -12.09 17.77
N GLU A 55 -7.29 -11.63 16.89
CA GLU A 55 -8.06 -12.52 16.02
C GLU A 55 -7.17 -13.27 15.03
N MET A 56 -6.13 -12.64 14.47
CA MET A 56 -5.16 -13.33 13.60
C MET A 56 -4.38 -14.40 14.38
N MET A 57 -3.87 -14.07 15.57
CA MET A 57 -3.12 -15.03 16.40
C MET A 57 -3.99 -16.19 16.87
N LYS A 58 -5.25 -15.93 17.22
CA LYS A 58 -6.23 -16.95 17.56
C LYS A 58 -6.49 -17.87 16.37
N TYR A 59 -6.73 -17.31 15.19
CA TYR A 59 -6.95 -18.10 13.98
C TYR A 59 -5.73 -18.99 13.66
N MET A 60 -4.51 -18.47 13.79
CA MET A 60 -3.28 -19.26 13.62
C MET A 60 -3.18 -20.43 14.61
N GLU A 61 -3.51 -20.21 15.89
CA GLU A 61 -3.50 -21.28 16.90
C GLU A 61 -4.50 -22.39 16.55
N GLU A 62 -5.72 -22.01 16.17
CA GLU A 62 -6.80 -22.95 15.84
C GLU A 62 -6.50 -23.79 14.59
N HIS A 63 -5.73 -23.25 13.64
CA HIS A 63 -5.46 -23.85 12.33
C HIS A 63 -4.00 -24.25 12.12
N LYS A 64 -3.16 -24.26 13.16
CA LYS A 64 -1.71 -24.50 13.04
C LYS A 64 -1.32 -25.84 12.39
N ASP A 65 -2.22 -26.82 12.43
CA ASP A 65 -1.99 -28.18 11.91
C ASP A 65 -2.48 -28.35 10.45
N GLU A 66 -2.97 -27.28 9.82
CA GLU A 66 -3.38 -27.25 8.41
C GLU A 66 -2.93 -25.97 7.69
N PRO A 67 -2.79 -25.98 6.35
CA PRO A 67 -2.45 -24.77 5.61
C PRO A 67 -3.56 -23.73 5.74
N PHE A 68 -3.18 -22.49 6.03
CA PHE A 68 -4.13 -21.39 6.16
C PHE A 68 -3.70 -20.13 5.39
N PHE A 69 -4.66 -19.25 5.14
CA PHE A 69 -4.44 -17.94 4.55
C PHE A 69 -5.07 -16.86 5.44
N ILE A 70 -4.31 -15.81 5.73
CA ILE A 70 -4.79 -14.65 6.49
C ILE A 70 -4.49 -13.38 5.67
N TYR A 71 -5.52 -12.57 5.46
CA TYR A 71 -5.38 -11.20 4.96
C TYR A 71 -5.55 -10.21 6.12
N GLY A 72 -4.43 -9.82 6.74
CA GLY A 72 -4.39 -8.87 7.86
C GLY A 72 -4.44 -7.41 7.39
N ALA A 73 -5.64 -6.91 7.08
CA ALA A 73 -5.85 -5.55 6.57
C ALA A 73 -5.94 -4.51 7.70
N PHE A 74 -4.82 -4.21 8.35
CA PHE A 74 -4.78 -3.18 9.38
C PHE A 74 -5.21 -1.81 8.85
N SER A 75 -6.01 -1.09 9.64
CA SER A 75 -6.39 0.29 9.31
C SER A 75 -5.23 1.27 9.56
N ALA A 76 -4.35 0.96 10.52
CA ALA A 76 -3.22 1.80 10.90
C ALA A 76 -2.26 2.03 9.72
N PRO A 77 -1.71 3.25 9.53
CA PRO A 77 -1.88 4.46 10.34
C PRO A 77 -2.89 5.46 9.73
N HIS A 78 -3.90 4.98 8.99
CA HIS A 78 -4.84 5.86 8.30
C HIS A 78 -5.64 6.73 9.30
N VAL A 79 -6.06 7.93 8.88
CA VAL A 79 -7.03 8.73 9.64
C VAL A 79 -8.30 7.92 9.96
N PRO A 80 -9.02 8.20 11.06
CA PRO A 80 -8.76 9.22 12.07
C PRO A 80 -7.56 8.86 12.95
N PHE A 81 -6.78 9.87 13.36
CA PHE A 81 -5.60 9.63 14.20
C PHE A 81 -6.00 9.40 15.65
N GLN A 82 -5.78 8.16 16.08
CA GLN A 82 -6.08 7.65 17.42
C GLN A 82 -4.94 6.71 17.79
N ALA A 83 -4.16 7.02 18.83
CA ALA A 83 -3.05 6.19 19.27
C ALA A 83 -3.15 5.87 20.77
N PRO A 84 -2.76 4.66 21.23
CA PRO A 84 -2.70 4.39 22.66
C PRO A 84 -1.68 5.31 23.34
N VAL A 85 -2.01 5.74 24.57
CA VAL A 85 -1.21 6.72 25.35
C VAL A 85 0.21 6.24 25.57
N GLU A 86 0.39 4.94 25.81
CA GLU A 86 1.72 4.37 26.05
C GLU A 86 2.68 4.57 24.88
N TYR A 87 2.20 4.38 23.64
CA TYR A 87 3.00 4.65 22.43
C TYR A 87 3.22 6.14 22.21
N TYR A 88 2.19 6.95 22.42
CA TYR A 88 2.32 8.41 22.31
C TYR A 88 3.40 8.97 23.24
N CYS A 89 3.46 8.47 24.47
CA CYS A 89 4.45 8.86 25.48
C CYS A 89 5.90 8.46 25.14
N GLN A 90 6.13 7.59 24.15
CA GLN A 90 7.48 7.23 23.68
C GLN A 90 8.10 8.30 22.77
N TYR A 91 7.31 9.27 22.30
CA TYR A 91 7.75 10.30 21.35
C TYR A 91 7.74 11.73 21.94
N PRO A 92 8.22 11.98 23.17
CA PRO A 92 8.13 13.31 23.79
C PRO A 92 8.96 14.39 23.06
N HIS A 93 9.91 13.96 22.22
CA HIS A 93 10.76 14.84 21.41
C HIS A 93 10.08 15.31 20.11
N VAL A 94 8.96 14.70 19.70
CA VAL A 94 8.24 15.07 18.48
C VAL A 94 7.23 16.16 18.82
N GLU A 95 7.60 17.43 18.67
CA GLU A 95 6.75 18.56 19.09
C GLU A 95 5.45 18.70 18.27
N ASP A 96 5.48 18.27 17.01
CA ASP A 96 4.30 18.25 16.14
C ASP A 96 3.35 17.11 16.57
N GLU A 97 2.29 17.47 17.28
CA GLU A 97 1.27 16.56 17.80
C GLU A 97 0.64 15.66 16.72
N ASN A 98 0.48 16.16 15.50
CA ASN A 98 -0.08 15.39 14.39
C ASN A 98 0.86 14.26 13.98
N LYS A 99 2.17 14.55 13.92
CA LYS A 99 3.22 13.54 13.68
C LYS A 99 3.38 12.60 14.86
N ARG A 100 3.35 13.12 16.10
CA ARG A 100 3.53 12.31 17.32
C ARG A 100 2.47 11.21 17.41
N VAL A 101 1.20 11.54 17.19
CA VAL A 101 0.12 10.53 17.18
C VAL A 101 0.29 9.56 16.01
N TYR A 102 0.64 10.04 14.81
CA TYR A 102 0.88 9.17 13.65
C TYR A 102 2.03 8.17 13.89
N TYR A 103 3.14 8.62 14.46
CA TYR A 103 4.26 7.74 14.82
C TYR A 103 3.84 6.73 15.89
N ALA A 104 3.10 7.15 16.91
CA ALA A 104 2.57 6.25 17.93
C ALA A 104 1.64 5.17 17.35
N MET A 105 0.81 5.49 16.34
CA MET A 105 -0.01 4.49 15.63
C MET A 105 0.86 3.47 14.88
N ILE A 106 1.95 3.93 14.26
CA ILE A 106 2.90 3.05 13.57
C ILE A 106 3.62 2.14 14.57
N SER A 107 4.03 2.64 15.73
CA SER A 107 4.70 1.82 16.76
C SER A 107 3.77 0.76 17.34
N SER A 108 2.51 1.11 17.57
CA SER A 108 1.48 0.14 17.96
C SER A 108 1.27 -0.94 16.88
N LEU A 109 1.28 -0.55 15.59
CA LEU A 109 1.23 -1.52 14.50
C LEU A 109 2.48 -2.40 14.45
N ASP A 110 3.67 -1.83 14.68
CA ASP A 110 4.94 -2.57 14.67
C ASP A 110 4.98 -3.65 15.75
N ASP A 111 4.60 -3.31 17.00
CA ASP A 111 4.50 -4.27 18.10
C ASP A 111 3.47 -5.37 17.79
N ALA A 112 2.30 -5.01 17.25
CA ALA A 112 1.29 -5.99 16.84
C ALA A 112 1.82 -6.97 15.78
N ILE A 113 2.56 -6.48 14.78
CA ILE A 113 3.23 -7.34 13.79
C ILE A 113 4.34 -8.18 14.44
N GLY A 114 5.08 -7.61 15.39
CA GLY A 114 6.07 -8.32 16.20
C GLY A 114 5.46 -9.52 16.93
N GLU A 115 4.34 -9.31 17.61
CA GLU A 115 3.60 -10.36 18.31
C GLU A 115 3.05 -11.44 17.36
N ILE A 116 2.49 -11.06 16.21
CA ILE A 116 2.03 -12.03 15.19
C ILE A 116 3.19 -12.88 14.67
N THR A 117 4.33 -12.25 14.35
CA THR A 117 5.50 -12.99 13.84
C THR A 117 6.15 -13.85 14.93
N GLN A 118 6.09 -13.43 16.19
CA GLN A 118 6.51 -14.24 17.33
C GLN A 118 5.56 -15.43 17.53
N LYS A 119 4.24 -15.24 17.36
CA LYS A 119 3.25 -16.33 17.42
C LYS A 119 3.51 -17.40 16.37
N ILE A 120 3.79 -17.01 15.13
CA ILE A 120 4.19 -17.92 14.03
C ILE A 120 5.41 -18.78 14.44
N LYS A 121 6.38 -18.17 15.13
CA LYS A 121 7.57 -18.86 15.63
C LYS A 121 7.25 -19.80 16.80
N ASP A 122 6.45 -19.36 17.77
CA ASP A 122 6.06 -20.16 18.93
C ASP A 122 5.23 -21.38 18.55
N LEU A 123 4.42 -21.24 17.50
CA LEU A 123 3.67 -22.34 16.90
C LEU A 123 4.54 -23.32 16.10
N GLY A 124 5.81 -23.00 15.84
CA GLY A 124 6.74 -23.84 15.08
C GLY A 124 6.50 -23.88 13.57
N ILE A 125 5.69 -22.96 13.02
CA ILE A 125 5.29 -22.93 11.60
C ILE A 125 6.09 -21.92 10.76
N GLU A 126 7.09 -21.27 11.33
CA GLU A 126 7.88 -20.19 10.67
C GLU A 126 8.56 -20.63 9.36
N GLU A 127 9.05 -21.88 9.28
CA GLU A 127 9.74 -22.38 8.09
C GLU A 127 8.81 -22.50 6.87
N ASP A 128 7.52 -22.75 7.11
CA ASP A 128 6.50 -22.99 6.07
C ASP A 128 5.46 -21.87 5.97
N THR A 129 5.74 -20.71 6.57
CA THR A 129 4.88 -19.52 6.47
C THR A 129 5.49 -18.51 5.50
N LEU A 130 4.75 -18.17 4.44
CA LEU A 130 5.04 -17.06 3.55
C LEU A 130 4.31 -15.80 4.02
N ILE A 131 5.08 -14.77 4.37
CA ILE A 131 4.58 -13.49 4.89
C ILE A 131 4.88 -12.40 3.87
N PHE A 132 3.87 -11.62 3.51
CA PHE A 132 4.02 -10.33 2.83
C PHE A 132 3.62 -9.20 3.79
N PHE A 133 4.44 -8.15 3.85
CA PHE A 133 4.09 -6.91 4.52
C PHE A 133 4.21 -5.76 3.52
N ILE A 134 3.10 -5.07 3.26
CA ILE A 134 3.01 -4.02 2.26
C ILE A 134 2.14 -2.88 2.76
N SER A 135 2.32 -1.68 2.20
CA SER A 135 1.31 -0.61 2.28
C SER A 135 0.29 -0.73 1.12
N ASP A 136 -0.94 -0.26 1.28
CA ASP A 136 -1.95 -0.25 0.21
C ASP A 136 -1.68 0.85 -0.84
N ASN A 137 -1.09 1.96 -0.43
CA ASN A 137 -0.60 3.07 -1.24
C ASN A 137 0.51 3.82 -0.50
N GLY A 138 1.11 4.80 -1.17
CA GLY A 138 2.05 5.71 -0.52
C GLY A 138 1.38 6.63 0.51
N GLY A 139 2.16 7.18 1.44
CA GLY A 139 1.64 7.94 2.57
C GLY A 139 0.82 9.16 2.14
N ALA A 140 -0.23 9.47 2.91
CA ALA A 140 -1.11 10.60 2.66
C ALA A 140 -0.44 11.96 3.01
N SER A 141 0.43 12.47 2.14
CA SER A 141 1.20 13.71 2.37
C SER A 141 0.34 14.93 2.72
N TYR A 142 -0.92 14.98 2.26
CA TYR A 142 -1.89 16.02 2.60
C TYR A 142 -2.33 16.01 4.08
N THR A 143 -1.93 15.00 4.88
CA THR A 143 -2.12 15.00 6.33
C THR A 143 -0.98 15.67 7.08
N HIS A 144 0.14 15.96 6.41
CA HIS A 144 1.36 16.52 7.01
C HIS A 144 1.99 15.67 8.14
N ALA A 145 1.53 14.42 8.32
CA ALA A 145 2.04 13.51 9.35
C ALA A 145 3.06 12.49 8.82
N THR A 146 2.95 12.15 7.54
CA THR A 146 3.77 11.14 6.86
C THR A 146 5.00 11.76 6.19
N ASP A 147 5.98 10.91 5.91
CA ASP A 147 7.11 11.21 5.05
C ASP A 147 7.24 10.11 3.98
N ASN A 148 7.20 10.49 2.71
CA ASN A 148 7.42 9.59 1.56
C ASN A 148 8.82 9.77 0.97
N GLY A 149 9.67 10.59 1.60
CA GLY A 149 10.99 10.97 1.13
C GLY A 149 11.86 9.75 0.83
N PRO A 150 12.65 9.77 -0.26
CA PRO A 150 12.87 10.89 -1.18
C PRO A 150 11.86 10.97 -2.34
N LEU A 151 10.71 10.28 -2.27
CA LEU A 151 9.79 10.16 -3.41
C LEU A 151 8.85 11.37 -3.53
N LYS A 152 8.47 11.72 -4.77
CA LYS A 152 7.57 12.84 -5.05
C LYS A 152 6.13 12.52 -4.66
N ALA A 153 5.49 13.46 -3.98
CA ALA A 153 4.07 13.42 -3.60
C ALA A 153 3.67 12.23 -2.69
N GLY A 154 2.45 11.71 -2.84
CA GLY A 154 1.81 10.82 -1.86
C GLY A 154 0.53 10.16 -2.35
N LYS A 155 -0.25 9.59 -1.42
CA LYS A 155 -1.59 9.01 -1.66
C LYS A 155 -2.41 9.83 -2.67
N LEU A 156 -3.13 9.12 -3.55
CA LEU A 156 -3.93 9.61 -4.69
C LEU A 156 -3.13 9.98 -5.95
N THR A 157 -1.81 10.06 -5.88
CA THR A 157 -0.99 10.43 -7.05
C THR A 157 -0.32 9.22 -7.69
N GLN A 158 -0.03 9.29 -8.98
CA GLN A 158 0.77 8.30 -9.71
C GLN A 158 2.27 8.66 -9.74
N PHE A 159 2.69 9.70 -9.02
CA PHE A 159 4.10 9.93 -8.70
C PHE A 159 4.60 8.83 -7.76
N GLU A 160 5.92 8.60 -7.69
CA GLU A 160 6.52 7.50 -6.94
C GLU A 160 6.06 7.50 -5.48
N GLY A 161 5.90 8.66 -4.85
CA GLY A 161 5.44 8.75 -3.46
C GLY A 161 4.00 8.28 -3.25
N GLY A 162 3.19 8.11 -4.30
CA GLY A 162 1.85 7.54 -4.23
C GLY A 162 1.75 6.05 -4.58
N ILE A 163 2.64 5.54 -5.44
CA ILE A 163 2.57 4.16 -5.98
C ILE A 163 3.75 3.25 -5.57
N ARG A 164 4.86 3.80 -5.07
CA ARG A 164 6.01 3.03 -4.59
C ARG A 164 5.95 2.96 -3.07
N ILE A 165 5.78 1.74 -2.58
CA ILE A 165 5.50 1.43 -1.18
C ILE A 165 6.63 0.60 -0.55
N PRO A 166 6.71 0.53 0.79
CA PRO A 166 7.39 -0.57 1.46
C PRO A 166 6.74 -1.90 1.03
N PHE A 167 7.57 -2.86 0.64
CA PHE A 167 7.16 -4.21 0.28
C PHE A 167 8.20 -5.19 0.82
N MET A 168 7.80 -6.06 1.73
CA MET A 168 8.65 -7.09 2.34
C MET A 168 8.04 -8.46 2.13
N MET A 169 8.90 -9.44 1.88
CA MET A 169 8.55 -10.85 1.74
C MET A 169 9.47 -11.68 2.63
N LYS A 170 8.89 -12.52 3.49
CA LYS A 170 9.63 -13.45 4.36
C LYS A 170 9.06 -14.85 4.17
N TRP A 171 9.93 -15.82 3.90
CA TRP A 171 9.60 -17.24 3.96
C TRP A 171 10.86 -18.00 4.34
N LYS A 172 11.01 -18.33 5.62
CA LYS A 172 12.31 -18.74 6.18
C LYS A 172 12.88 -19.99 5.52
N GLY A 173 12.03 -20.96 5.17
CA GLY A 173 12.44 -22.17 4.48
C GLY A 173 12.79 -22.01 3.00
N LYS A 174 12.57 -20.84 2.37
CA LYS A 174 12.71 -20.65 0.91
C LYS A 174 13.45 -19.38 0.48
N VAL A 175 13.16 -18.24 1.12
CA VAL A 175 13.65 -16.91 0.71
C VAL A 175 14.87 -16.52 1.54
N PRO A 176 16.01 -16.16 0.92
CA PRO A 176 17.21 -15.77 1.66
C PRO A 176 17.00 -14.50 2.49
N ALA A 177 17.33 -14.59 3.79
CA ALA A 177 17.22 -13.47 4.72
C ALA A 177 18.17 -12.32 4.35
N GLY A 178 17.80 -11.09 4.71
CA GLY A 178 18.64 -9.89 4.51
C GLY A 178 18.80 -9.47 3.04
N THR A 179 18.00 -10.03 2.13
CA THR A 179 18.07 -9.72 0.71
C THR A 179 17.35 -8.41 0.39
N ARG A 180 18.03 -7.50 -0.32
CA ARG A 180 17.41 -6.33 -0.94
C ARG A 180 17.23 -6.55 -2.44
N TYR A 181 16.03 -6.93 -2.85
CA TYR A 181 15.67 -7.04 -4.26
C TYR A 181 15.49 -5.66 -4.89
N LYS A 182 16.05 -5.42 -6.08
CA LYS A 182 16.15 -4.08 -6.68
C LYS A 182 15.25 -3.85 -7.90
N TYR A 183 14.80 -4.91 -8.57
CA TYR A 183 13.94 -4.76 -9.73
C TYR A 183 12.48 -4.51 -9.33
N PRO A 184 11.69 -3.84 -10.19
CA PRO A 184 10.29 -3.59 -9.93
C PRO A 184 9.50 -4.90 -9.72
N VAL A 185 8.63 -4.87 -8.71
CA VAL A 185 7.61 -5.89 -8.42
C VAL A 185 6.27 -5.17 -8.25
N SER A 186 5.18 -5.95 -8.28
CA SER A 186 3.82 -5.45 -8.17
C SER A 186 3.07 -6.16 -7.03
N SER A 187 2.08 -5.51 -6.43
CA SER A 187 1.17 -6.16 -5.47
C SER A 187 0.36 -7.29 -6.14
N THR A 188 0.17 -7.25 -7.46
CA THR A 188 -0.44 -8.35 -8.23
C THR A 188 0.37 -9.64 -8.16
N ASP A 189 1.68 -9.55 -7.91
CA ASP A 189 2.57 -10.70 -7.79
C ASP A 189 2.28 -11.54 -6.54
N ILE A 190 1.65 -10.94 -5.50
CA ILE A 190 1.27 -11.67 -4.28
C ILE A 190 0.33 -12.82 -4.63
N PHE A 191 -0.63 -12.61 -5.53
CA PHE A 191 -1.57 -13.65 -5.94
C PHE A 191 -0.85 -14.83 -6.62
N ALA A 192 -0.05 -14.56 -7.65
CA ALA A 192 0.66 -15.60 -8.40
C ALA A 192 1.68 -16.34 -7.52
N THR A 193 2.40 -15.60 -6.66
CA THR A 193 3.35 -16.18 -5.72
C THR A 193 2.65 -17.07 -4.68
N SER A 194 1.51 -16.64 -4.13
CA SER A 194 0.74 -17.43 -3.16
C SER A 194 0.16 -18.70 -3.77
N VAL A 195 -0.36 -18.66 -5.00
CA VAL A 195 -0.84 -19.86 -5.69
C VAL A 195 0.29 -20.86 -5.90
N ALA A 196 1.46 -20.39 -6.36
CA ALA A 196 2.63 -21.23 -6.55
C ALA A 196 3.14 -21.81 -5.21
N ALA A 197 3.16 -21.00 -4.15
CA ALA A 197 3.56 -21.42 -2.81
C ALA A 197 2.65 -22.54 -2.25
N ALA A 198 1.34 -22.45 -2.52
CA ALA A 198 0.37 -23.47 -2.16
C ALA A 198 0.39 -24.73 -3.06
N GLY A 199 1.31 -24.81 -4.04
CA GLY A 199 1.38 -25.91 -5.00
C GLY A 199 0.27 -25.90 -6.06
N GLY A 200 -0.45 -24.78 -6.19
CA GLY A 200 -1.51 -24.61 -7.16
C GLY A 200 -0.99 -24.34 -8.57
N VAL A 201 -1.87 -24.56 -9.56
CA VAL A 201 -1.60 -24.25 -10.97
C VAL A 201 -2.64 -23.25 -11.44
N LEU A 202 -2.18 -22.12 -11.98
CA LEU A 202 -3.06 -21.10 -12.53
C LEU A 202 -3.77 -21.63 -13.79
N PRO A 203 -5.10 -21.46 -13.91
CA PRO A 203 -5.83 -21.75 -15.15
C PRO A 203 -5.22 -21.05 -16.36
N SER A 204 -5.11 -21.76 -17.48
CA SER A 204 -4.55 -21.24 -18.75
C SER A 204 -5.57 -20.52 -19.64
N ASP A 205 -6.83 -20.43 -19.21
CA ASP A 205 -7.94 -19.80 -19.93
C ASP A 205 -7.98 -18.28 -19.79
N ARG A 206 -7.05 -17.70 -19.02
CA ARG A 206 -6.96 -16.26 -18.74
C ARG A 206 -5.53 -15.80 -18.55
N GLU A 207 -5.33 -14.50 -18.68
CA GLU A 207 -4.05 -13.85 -18.41
C GLU A 207 -4.01 -13.38 -16.95
N TYR A 208 -2.79 -13.32 -16.40
CA TYR A 208 -2.53 -12.77 -15.08
C TYR A 208 -1.43 -11.71 -15.20
N ASP A 209 -1.62 -10.59 -14.52
CA ASP A 209 -0.64 -9.50 -14.53
C ASP A 209 0.52 -9.73 -13.54
N GLY A 210 0.34 -10.62 -12.56
CA GLY A 210 1.36 -10.96 -11.56
C GLY A 210 2.18 -12.19 -11.92
N VAL A 211 3.39 -12.28 -11.38
CA VAL A 211 4.29 -13.44 -11.52
C VAL A 211 4.69 -14.01 -10.15
N ASP A 212 5.09 -15.28 -10.13
CA ASP A 212 5.71 -15.88 -8.93
C ASP A 212 7.09 -15.25 -8.68
N LEU A 213 7.24 -14.57 -7.54
CA LEU A 213 8.47 -13.89 -7.15
C LEU A 213 9.54 -14.82 -6.60
N VAL A 214 9.21 -16.04 -6.14
CA VAL A 214 10.16 -16.94 -5.47
C VAL A 214 11.40 -17.22 -6.35
N PRO A 215 11.29 -17.55 -7.65
CA PRO A 215 12.45 -17.75 -8.51
C PRO A 215 13.34 -16.50 -8.65
N TYR A 216 12.76 -15.30 -8.59
CA TYR A 216 13.50 -14.04 -8.74
C TYR A 216 14.25 -13.69 -7.45
N VAL A 217 13.58 -13.76 -6.29
CA VAL A 217 14.18 -13.41 -5.00
C VAL A 217 15.20 -14.46 -4.51
N THR A 218 15.11 -15.69 -5.02
CA THR A 218 16.11 -16.76 -4.79
C THR A 218 17.25 -16.73 -5.81
N GLY A 219 17.22 -15.84 -6.79
CA GLY A 219 18.28 -15.67 -7.80
C GLY A 219 18.31 -16.75 -8.90
N LYS A 220 17.29 -17.62 -8.97
CA LYS A 220 17.12 -18.59 -10.07
C LYS A 220 16.80 -17.89 -11.39
N LYS A 221 16.00 -16.82 -11.31
CA LYS A 221 15.75 -15.86 -12.39
C LYS A 221 16.48 -14.55 -12.09
N LYS A 222 17.12 -13.97 -13.09
CA LYS A 222 17.98 -12.77 -12.95
C LYS A 222 17.49 -11.58 -13.75
N GLU A 223 16.57 -11.82 -14.68
CA GLU A 223 15.83 -10.83 -15.42
C GLU A 223 14.84 -10.07 -14.51
N ARG A 224 14.26 -8.99 -15.04
CA ARG A 224 13.19 -8.25 -14.35
C ARG A 224 11.93 -9.13 -14.31
N PRO A 225 11.18 -9.17 -13.19
CA PRO A 225 9.86 -9.79 -13.16
C PRO A 225 8.91 -9.08 -14.12
N HIS A 226 9.02 -7.74 -14.17
CA HIS A 226 8.25 -6.86 -15.03
C HIS A 226 9.19 -5.92 -15.79
N GLN A 227 9.15 -5.97 -17.12
CA GLN A 227 9.79 -4.94 -17.94
C GLN A 227 8.95 -3.66 -17.93
N VAL A 228 7.63 -3.79 -18.07
CA VAL A 228 6.69 -2.67 -18.13
C VAL A 228 5.63 -2.81 -17.03
N LEU A 229 5.33 -1.70 -16.36
CA LEU A 229 4.23 -1.58 -15.40
C LEU A 229 3.33 -0.40 -15.78
N PHE A 230 2.03 -0.53 -15.55
CA PHE A 230 1.02 0.46 -15.93
C PHE A 230 0.15 0.87 -14.75
N TRP A 231 -0.22 2.14 -14.73
CA TRP A 231 -1.22 2.71 -13.81
C TRP A 231 -2.19 3.58 -14.59
N ARG A 232 -3.45 3.58 -14.13
CA ARG A 232 -4.48 4.47 -14.64
C ARG A 232 -5.47 4.81 -13.53
N ALA A 233 -5.77 6.09 -13.39
CA ALA A 233 -6.94 6.57 -12.69
C ALA A 233 -7.63 7.61 -13.58
N ASP A 234 -8.80 7.29 -14.13
CA ASP A 234 -9.55 8.16 -15.06
C ASP A 234 -8.64 8.75 -16.17
N HIS A 235 -8.34 10.04 -16.10
CA HIS A 235 -7.54 10.82 -17.05
C HIS A 235 -6.06 10.91 -16.68
N ILE A 236 -5.63 10.37 -15.54
CA ILE A 236 -4.22 10.30 -15.14
C ILE A 236 -3.65 8.93 -15.44
N TRP A 237 -2.61 8.92 -16.26
CA TRP A 237 -1.94 7.72 -16.74
C TRP A 237 -0.49 7.71 -16.27
N ALA A 238 0.03 6.53 -15.93
CA ALA A 238 1.47 6.34 -15.79
C ALA A 238 1.92 4.99 -16.34
N ILE A 239 3.13 4.96 -16.89
CA ILE A 239 3.80 3.77 -17.39
C ILE A 239 5.25 3.82 -16.94
N ARG A 240 5.79 2.67 -16.53
CA ARG A 240 7.21 2.48 -16.29
C ARG A 240 7.73 1.38 -17.19
N ASP A 241 8.61 1.72 -18.13
CA ASP A 241 9.35 0.75 -18.97
C ASP A 241 10.82 0.77 -18.52
N GLY A 242 11.23 -0.32 -17.86
CA GLY A 242 12.54 -0.46 -17.25
C GLY A 242 12.78 0.61 -16.19
N ASP A 243 13.60 1.58 -16.54
CA ASP A 243 14.07 2.65 -15.66
C ASP A 243 13.41 4.00 -15.92
N TYR A 244 12.65 4.11 -17.00
CA TYR A 244 11.96 5.32 -17.37
C TYR A 244 10.49 5.26 -16.98
N LYS A 245 9.96 6.39 -16.54
CA LYS A 245 8.57 6.53 -16.15
C LYS A 245 7.96 7.76 -16.82
N LEU A 246 6.83 7.56 -17.48
CA LEU A 246 5.98 8.63 -17.99
C LEU A 246 4.74 8.73 -17.10
N ILE A 247 4.37 9.95 -16.72
CA ILE A 247 3.10 10.29 -16.08
C ILE A 247 2.45 11.47 -16.81
N LEU A 248 1.15 11.40 -17.06
CA LEU A 248 0.43 12.44 -17.80
C LEU A 248 -1.03 12.59 -17.39
N SER A 249 -1.61 13.73 -17.76
CA SER A 249 -3.04 14.01 -17.71
C SER A 249 -3.59 14.21 -19.11
N THR A 250 -4.49 13.33 -19.55
CA THR A 250 -5.18 13.47 -20.84
C THR A 250 -6.23 14.57 -20.83
N ARG A 251 -6.69 14.99 -19.64
CA ARG A 251 -7.62 16.13 -19.48
C ARG A 251 -6.90 17.47 -19.47
N ASP A 252 -5.81 17.56 -18.71
CA ASP A 252 -5.14 18.82 -18.41
C ASP A 252 -3.93 19.08 -19.32
N GLY A 253 -3.56 18.12 -20.17
CA GLY A 253 -2.57 18.28 -21.24
C GLY A 253 -1.12 18.34 -20.79
N TRP A 254 -0.82 18.01 -19.52
CA TRP A 254 0.55 17.92 -19.04
C TRP A 254 1.08 16.48 -19.10
N ALA A 255 2.39 16.35 -19.30
CA ALA A 255 3.10 15.08 -19.27
C ALA A 255 4.54 15.29 -18.76
N GLU A 256 5.04 14.33 -17.98
CA GLU A 256 6.35 14.37 -17.33
C GLU A 256 7.04 13.00 -17.49
N LEU A 257 8.28 13.01 -17.96
CA LEU A 257 9.09 11.82 -18.22
C LEU A 257 10.33 11.83 -17.32
N TYR A 258 10.62 10.71 -16.65
CA TYR A 258 11.68 10.62 -15.66
C TYR A 258 12.56 9.39 -15.86
N ASN A 259 13.83 9.50 -15.48
CA ASN A 259 14.72 8.34 -15.28
C ASN A 259 14.82 8.06 -13.77
N LEU A 260 14.18 6.98 -13.30
CA LEU A 260 14.04 6.67 -11.88
C LEU A 260 15.33 6.13 -11.22
N ILE A 261 16.36 5.78 -12.01
CA ILE A 261 17.65 5.34 -11.46
C ILE A 261 18.47 6.55 -11.02
N THR A 262 18.45 7.61 -11.82
CA THR A 262 19.18 8.85 -11.54
C THR A 262 18.35 9.87 -10.77
N ASP A 263 17.02 9.78 -10.86
CA ASP A 263 16.06 10.73 -10.30
C ASP A 263 14.80 10.03 -9.78
N GLN A 264 14.91 9.35 -8.64
CA GLN A 264 13.77 8.75 -7.95
C GLN A 264 12.80 9.78 -7.33
N SER A 265 13.21 11.05 -7.29
CA SER A 265 12.43 12.16 -6.76
C SER A 265 11.63 12.88 -7.84
N GLU A 266 11.71 12.45 -9.10
CA GLU A 266 10.90 12.96 -10.22
C GLU A 266 11.00 14.50 -10.35
N MET A 267 12.22 15.02 -10.23
CA MET A 267 12.53 16.45 -10.26
C MET A 267 12.90 16.96 -11.65
N ILE A 268 13.50 16.11 -12.49
CA ILE A 268 14.02 16.47 -13.82
C ILE A 268 13.10 15.88 -14.89
N ASN A 269 12.17 16.68 -15.38
CA ASN A 269 11.32 16.27 -16.50
C ASN A 269 12.14 16.23 -17.81
N LEU A 270 12.26 15.03 -18.39
CA LEU A 270 13.02 14.71 -19.60
C LEU A 270 12.17 14.73 -20.88
N LYS A 271 10.88 15.06 -20.81
CA LYS A 271 9.95 14.95 -21.95
C LYS A 271 10.47 15.67 -23.20
N GLU A 272 10.94 16.92 -23.04
CA GLU A 272 11.42 17.74 -24.16
C GLU A 272 12.82 17.29 -24.66
N GLN A 273 13.60 16.63 -23.80
CA GLN A 273 14.92 16.11 -24.13
C GLN A 273 14.88 14.72 -24.78
N MET A 274 13.79 13.96 -24.58
CA MET A 274 13.61 12.59 -25.07
C MET A 274 12.22 12.41 -25.73
N PRO A 275 11.90 13.17 -26.79
CA PRO A 275 10.56 13.15 -27.39
C PRO A 275 10.19 11.78 -27.99
N GLU A 276 11.14 11.07 -28.61
CA GLU A 276 10.90 9.72 -29.16
C GLU A 276 10.51 8.70 -28.07
N LEU A 277 11.14 8.80 -26.88
CA LEU A 277 10.79 7.93 -25.75
C LEU A 277 9.44 8.32 -25.16
N TYR A 278 9.12 9.61 -25.09
CA TYR A 278 7.80 10.06 -24.68
C TYR A 278 6.71 9.47 -25.59
N GLU A 279 6.83 9.61 -26.92
CA GLU A 279 5.84 9.09 -27.87
C GLU A 279 5.71 7.57 -27.75
N LYS A 280 6.84 6.86 -27.67
CA LYS A 280 6.84 5.40 -27.47
C LYS A 280 6.03 4.99 -26.24
N LEU A 281 6.30 5.59 -25.08
CA LEU A 281 5.64 5.23 -23.83
C LEU A 281 4.16 5.66 -23.81
N HIS A 282 3.83 6.76 -24.48
CA HIS A 282 2.46 7.20 -24.66
C HIS A 282 1.67 6.16 -25.47
N GLU A 283 2.17 5.77 -26.65
CA GLU A 283 1.56 4.77 -27.52
C GLU A 283 1.41 3.41 -26.83
N GLU A 284 2.43 2.95 -26.09
CA GLU A 284 2.36 1.70 -25.33
C GLU A 284 1.27 1.73 -24.25
N HIS A 285 1.08 2.85 -23.55
CA HIS A 285 0.01 2.99 -22.56
C HIS A 285 -1.37 3.01 -23.23
N GLU A 286 -1.52 3.72 -24.34
CA GLU A 286 -2.77 3.71 -25.13
C GLU A 286 -3.13 2.31 -25.62
N GLU A 287 -2.16 1.57 -26.14
CA GLU A 287 -2.35 0.19 -26.59
C GLU A 287 -2.74 -0.73 -25.43
N TRP A 288 -2.04 -0.64 -24.29
CA TRP A 288 -2.37 -1.41 -23.09
C TRP A 288 -3.82 -1.16 -22.66
N GLN A 289 -4.27 0.09 -22.61
CA GLN A 289 -5.65 0.41 -22.24
C GLN A 289 -6.66 -0.19 -23.22
N LYS A 290 -6.43 -0.05 -24.52
CA LYS A 290 -7.31 -0.59 -25.56
C LYS A 290 -7.44 -2.12 -25.47
N ASN A 291 -6.32 -2.80 -25.18
CA ASN A 291 -6.25 -4.25 -25.18
C ASN A 291 -6.73 -4.86 -23.86
N LYS A 292 -6.42 -4.23 -22.71
CA LYS A 292 -6.65 -4.78 -21.37
C LYS A 292 -7.87 -4.18 -20.66
N LEU A 293 -8.19 -2.91 -20.88
CA LEU A 293 -9.30 -2.22 -20.18
C LEU A 293 -10.58 -2.19 -21.01
N LYS A 294 -11.13 -3.38 -21.28
CA LYS A 294 -12.34 -3.56 -22.12
C LYS A 294 -13.64 -3.12 -21.44
N VAL A 295 -13.63 -2.97 -20.11
CA VAL A 295 -14.80 -2.64 -19.30
C VAL A 295 -14.66 -1.22 -18.77
N LYS A 296 -15.75 -0.45 -18.84
CA LYS A 296 -15.80 0.90 -18.27
C LYS A 296 -15.83 0.83 -16.73
N PRO A 297 -15.30 1.84 -16.02
CA PRO A 297 -15.44 1.92 -14.56
C PRO A 297 -16.90 1.76 -14.13
N MET A 298 -17.14 0.90 -13.14
CA MET A 298 -18.49 0.59 -12.65
C MET A 298 -19.09 1.70 -11.78
N TRP A 299 -18.25 2.61 -11.28
CA TRP A 299 -18.65 3.79 -10.52
C TRP A 299 -17.95 5.01 -11.08
N PRO A 300 -18.59 6.20 -10.96
CA PRO A 300 -17.95 7.45 -11.39
C PRO A 300 -16.81 7.82 -10.44
N ARG A 301 -15.89 8.64 -10.94
CA ARG A 301 -14.97 9.44 -10.13
C ARG A 301 -15.77 10.25 -9.10
N ILE A 302 -15.29 10.29 -7.85
CA ILE A 302 -15.95 11.01 -6.76
C ILE A 302 -15.51 12.48 -6.76
N MET A 303 -14.21 12.74 -6.96
CA MET A 303 -13.66 14.09 -6.96
C MET A 303 -12.37 14.22 -7.78
N ASP A 304 -11.93 15.46 -8.00
CA ASP A 304 -10.55 15.79 -8.35
C ASP A 304 -9.87 16.43 -7.13
N LYS A 305 -8.81 15.80 -6.64
CA LYS A 305 -8.00 16.36 -5.58
C LYS A 305 -6.90 17.22 -6.19
N ARG A 306 -6.94 18.52 -5.86
CA ARG A 306 -5.86 19.46 -6.18
C ARG A 306 -4.64 19.21 -5.28
N PHE A 307 -3.46 19.16 -5.89
CA PHE A 307 -2.16 19.16 -5.25
C PHE A 307 -1.30 20.27 -5.84
N VAL A 308 -0.59 21.00 -4.98
CA VAL A 308 0.47 21.94 -5.40
C VAL A 308 1.79 21.25 -5.15
N ILE A 309 2.51 20.88 -6.20
CA ILE A 309 3.79 20.16 -6.13
C ILE A 309 4.80 20.97 -6.93
N ASP A 310 5.91 21.34 -6.31
CA ASP A 310 6.97 22.16 -6.92
C ASP A 310 6.47 23.46 -7.56
N GLY A 311 5.44 24.08 -6.96
CA GLY A 311 4.81 25.31 -7.45
C GLY A 311 3.84 25.12 -8.62
N LYS A 312 3.60 23.88 -9.08
CA LYS A 312 2.64 23.54 -10.14
C LYS A 312 1.38 22.89 -9.56
N ASP A 313 0.25 23.24 -10.15
CA ASP A 313 -1.04 22.62 -9.85
C ASP A 313 -1.23 21.31 -10.60
N TYR A 314 -1.64 20.28 -9.87
CA TYR A 314 -2.05 18.98 -10.38
C TYR A 314 -3.43 18.62 -9.84
N TYR A 315 -4.23 17.95 -10.65
CA TYR A 315 -5.56 17.48 -10.28
C TYR A 315 -5.61 15.98 -10.50
N PHE A 316 -5.69 15.22 -9.40
CA PHE A 316 -5.74 13.76 -9.45
C PHE A 316 -7.15 13.26 -9.13
N PRO A 317 -7.69 12.31 -9.91
CA PRO A 317 -9.00 11.74 -9.67
C PRO A 317 -8.98 10.82 -8.45
N ALA A 318 -10.02 10.92 -7.63
CA ALA A 318 -10.25 10.09 -6.44
C ALA A 318 -11.70 9.63 -6.34
#